data_AF-A0A936MQU3-F1
#
_entry.id   AF-A0A936MQU3-F1
#
_cell.length_a   1.000
_cell.length_b   1.000
_cell.length_c   1.000
_cell.angle_alpha   90.00
_cell.angle_beta   90.00
_cell.angle_gamma   90.00
#
_symmetry.space_group_name_H-M   'P 1'
#
loop_
_entity.id
_entity.type
_entity.pdbx_description
1 polymer ?
#
loop_
_entity_poly.entity_id
_entity_poly.type
_entity_poly.pdbx_seq_one_letter_code
_entity_poly.pdbx_strand_id
1 'polypeptide(L)'
;MNTRPRSVARFVGTAFACAWWNAGHQVRPGERILTFAVLFPASARGETITTGQPLLMLVPEYPRAVGGPFPFGAQDLSVWRTRVPRIEEVDIRSSLDKTIQKALFYTPTGDSPKPLLVVLHSWSENYLQNIGIPYAIFAERNGWALIHPDHRGPYRKPEAVASELSLGDVLDAVEYAKKRARIDSSRIYLVGYSGSAMTSLVLAGKHPDIWAGVVSWVPIYDLVDWYEWMQKTSPERHYAGEIAAACGGRPVPGSPAEKECRRRSPSQYLSNARGRVPIYLGLGIWDHLVPPNHALRAFNDLASPNERIPEGQLRELDRTRRVPP
;
A
#
# COMPACT_ATOMS: atom_id res chain seq x y z
N MET A 1 21.78 -4.69 20.50
CA MET A 1 21.54 -3.81 19.33
C MET A 1 20.74 -4.55 18.25
N ASN A 2 19.42 -4.69 18.34
CA ASN A 2 18.59 -5.13 17.20
C ASN A 2 17.08 -4.84 17.37
N THR A 3 16.72 -3.57 17.60
CA THR A 3 15.32 -3.10 17.71
C THR A 3 15.09 -1.95 16.72
N ARG A 4 14.96 -2.22 15.42
CA ARG A 4 14.85 -1.16 14.39
C ARG A 4 13.78 -1.29 13.29
N PRO A 5 13.33 -2.47 12.83
CA PRO A 5 12.34 -2.51 11.71
C PRO A 5 10.93 -2.06 12.12
N ARG A 6 10.49 -2.43 13.33
CA ARG A 6 9.09 -2.33 13.76
C ARG A 6 8.65 -0.91 14.13
N SER A 7 9.54 -0.12 14.72
CA SER A 7 9.26 1.28 15.05
C SER A 7 9.17 2.15 13.81
N VAL A 8 9.88 1.80 12.73
CA VAL A 8 9.92 2.59 11.48
C VAL A 8 8.70 2.34 10.62
N ALA A 9 8.23 1.10 10.45
CA ALA A 9 6.94 0.84 9.77
C ALA A 9 5.77 1.49 10.52
N ARG A 10 5.78 1.42 11.86
CA ARG A 10 4.84 2.17 12.70
C ARG A 10 5.02 3.67 12.53
N PHE A 11 6.24 4.20 12.47
CA PHE A 11 6.48 5.64 12.31
C PHE A 11 6.05 6.13 10.93
N VAL A 12 6.40 5.45 9.84
CA VAL A 12 5.93 5.77 8.49
C VAL A 12 4.41 5.63 8.41
N GLY A 13 3.81 4.59 9.00
CA GLY A 13 2.35 4.48 9.09
C GLY A 13 1.69 5.58 9.94
N THR A 14 2.23 5.88 11.13
CA THR A 14 1.65 6.78 12.14
C THR A 14 1.89 8.25 11.80
N ALA A 15 3.07 8.62 11.30
CA ALA A 15 3.35 9.93 10.72
C ALA A 15 2.33 10.29 9.64
N PHE A 16 1.94 9.30 8.83
CA PHE A 16 0.94 9.45 7.78
C PHE A 16 -0.51 9.22 8.26
N ALA A 17 -0.74 8.55 9.39
CA ALA A 17 -2.07 8.41 10.02
C ALA A 17 -2.49 9.67 10.78
N CYS A 18 -1.59 10.26 11.59
CA CYS A 18 -1.81 11.56 12.23
C CYS A 18 -2.00 12.69 11.21
N ALA A 19 -1.51 12.48 9.99
CA ALA A 19 -1.62 13.35 8.83
C ALA A 19 -2.93 13.22 8.05
N TRP A 20 -3.42 11.98 7.86
CA TRP A 20 -4.75 11.71 7.28
C TRP A 20 -5.88 12.27 8.18
N TRP A 21 -5.59 12.37 9.48
CA TRP A 21 -6.48 12.86 10.53
C TRP A 21 -6.68 14.38 10.56
N ASN A 22 -5.74 15.19 10.05
CA ASN A 22 -5.88 16.64 10.07
C ASN A 22 -6.41 17.17 8.72
N ALA A 23 -7.73 17.37 8.70
CA ALA A 23 -8.59 18.13 7.79
C ALA A 23 -9.03 17.47 6.46
N GLY A 24 -10.34 17.46 6.18
CA GLY A 24 -10.82 17.36 4.80
C GLY A 24 -12.27 16.94 4.55
N HIS A 25 -12.95 16.27 5.48
CA HIS A 25 -14.39 16.02 5.40
C HIS A 25 -15.06 16.42 6.70
N GLN A 26 -16.27 16.99 6.61
CA GLN A 26 -17.10 17.26 7.78
C GLN A 26 -17.37 15.94 8.51
N VAL A 27 -16.52 15.64 9.48
CA VAL A 27 -16.77 14.66 10.52
C VAL A 27 -18.03 15.15 11.23
N ARG A 28 -19.16 14.46 11.06
CA ARG A 28 -20.25 14.58 12.04
C ARG A 28 -19.66 14.12 13.38
N PRO A 29 -19.97 14.78 14.51
CA PRO A 29 -19.44 14.35 15.81
C PRO A 29 -19.63 12.84 16.02
N GLY A 30 -18.52 12.06 16.05
CA GLY A 30 -18.56 10.61 16.32
C GLY A 30 -17.83 9.66 15.35
N GLU A 31 -17.17 10.09 14.26
CA GLU A 31 -16.40 9.17 13.40
C GLU A 31 -15.12 8.64 14.09
N ARG A 32 -14.87 7.33 14.00
CA ARG A 32 -13.68 6.64 14.55
C ARG A 32 -12.87 6.01 13.42
N ILE A 33 -11.58 6.32 13.32
CA ILE A 33 -10.63 5.55 12.49
C ILE A 33 -10.13 4.37 13.31
N LEU A 34 -10.26 3.18 12.77
CA LEU A 34 -9.62 1.98 13.30
C LEU A 34 -8.29 1.80 12.59
N THR A 35 -7.20 1.85 13.35
CA THR A 35 -5.86 1.52 12.88
C THR A 35 -5.42 0.23 13.53
N PHE A 36 -5.11 -0.76 12.70
CA PHE A 36 -4.59 -2.04 13.17
C PHE A 36 -3.11 -2.10 12.77
N ALA A 37 -2.24 -2.08 13.78
CA ALA A 37 -0.83 -2.38 13.61
C ALA A 37 -0.57 -3.77 14.20
N VAL A 38 -0.33 -4.77 13.36
CA VAL A 38 0.14 -6.07 13.83
C VAL A 38 1.65 -5.95 14.03
N LEU A 39 2.05 -5.75 15.28
CA LEU A 39 3.44 -5.64 15.69
C LEU A 39 3.77 -6.84 16.59
N PHE A 40 4.47 -7.82 16.05
CA PHE A 40 4.95 -8.95 16.86
C PHE A 40 5.98 -8.46 17.89
N PRO A 41 6.12 -9.07 19.07
CA PRO A 41 7.29 -8.96 19.92
C PRO A 41 8.33 -10.02 19.52
N ALA A 42 9.57 -9.59 19.29
CA ALA A 42 10.75 -10.44 19.29
C ALA A 42 11.30 -10.21 20.69
N SER A 43 11.51 -11.29 21.43
CA SER A 43 12.07 -11.24 22.77
C SER A 43 13.38 -10.45 22.76
N ALA A 44 13.33 -9.21 23.22
CA ALA A 44 14.49 -8.47 23.67
C ALA A 44 14.16 -8.02 25.09
N ARG A 45 14.87 -8.60 26.05
CA ARG A 45 14.83 -8.17 27.45
C ARG A 45 15.21 -6.68 27.52
N GLY A 46 14.67 -6.04 28.56
CA GLY A 46 14.58 -4.59 28.76
C GLY A 46 15.76 -3.76 28.27
N GLU A 47 15.44 -2.57 27.75
CA GLU A 47 16.31 -1.40 27.89
C GLU A 47 15.52 -0.11 27.61
N THR A 48 15.87 0.90 28.40
CA THR A 48 15.34 2.25 28.50
C THR A 48 15.48 3.01 27.17
N ILE A 49 14.47 3.80 26.82
CA ILE A 49 14.52 4.72 25.67
C ILE A 49 15.54 5.82 25.98
N THR A 50 16.78 5.68 25.51
CA THR A 50 17.73 6.79 25.48
C THR A 50 17.34 7.77 24.39
N THR A 51 16.97 8.98 24.81
CA THR A 51 16.76 10.18 24.01
C THR A 51 18.00 10.50 23.16
N GLY A 52 17.97 10.13 21.87
CA GLY A 52 19.10 10.41 20.97
C GLY A 52 18.92 9.99 19.51
N GLN A 53 17.76 9.46 19.09
CA GLN A 53 17.48 9.26 17.66
C GLN A 53 17.02 10.58 17.03
N PRO A 54 17.52 10.96 15.84
CA PRO A 54 16.93 12.07 15.12
C PRO A 54 15.47 11.74 14.83
N LEU A 55 14.57 12.59 15.34
CA LEU A 55 13.16 12.52 15.02
C LEU A 55 13.05 12.61 13.49
N LEU A 56 12.56 11.55 12.84
CA LEU A 56 12.28 11.58 11.40
C LEU A 56 11.43 12.83 11.12
N MET A 57 11.90 13.68 10.21
CA MET A 57 11.23 14.94 9.95
C MET A 57 9.89 14.67 9.28
N LEU A 58 8.82 14.98 10.01
CA LEU A 58 7.44 14.88 9.52
C LEU A 58 7.23 15.90 8.39
N VAL A 59 6.48 15.50 7.37
CA VAL A 59 6.06 16.37 6.28
C VAL A 59 4.74 17.03 6.70
N PRO A 60 4.63 18.36 6.80
CA PRO A 60 3.36 19.03 7.16
C PRO A 60 2.33 19.02 6.01
N GLU A 61 2.74 18.63 4.81
CA GLU A 61 1.91 18.54 3.60
C GLU A 61 1.42 17.09 3.41
N TYR A 62 0.14 16.88 3.68
CA TYR A 62 -0.41 15.53 3.82
C TYR A 62 -1.21 15.11 2.59
N PRO A 63 -1.11 13.84 2.18
CA PRO A 63 -1.95 13.30 1.11
C PRO A 63 -3.40 13.23 1.63
N ARG A 64 -4.29 13.98 0.98
CA ARG A 64 -5.74 13.92 1.26
C ARG A 64 -6.48 13.64 -0.03
N ALA A 65 -7.42 12.71 0.03
CA ALA A 65 -8.22 12.37 -1.14
C ALA A 65 -9.09 13.55 -1.62
N VAL A 66 -9.57 14.39 -0.69
CA VAL A 66 -10.39 15.57 -0.96
C VAL A 66 -9.84 16.79 -0.25
N GLY A 67 -9.75 17.93 -0.96
CA GLY A 67 -9.38 19.23 -0.40
C GLY A 67 -7.92 19.38 0.05
N GLY A 68 -7.06 18.39 -0.22
CA GLY A 68 -5.61 18.52 -0.06
C GLY A 68 -4.95 19.18 -1.28
N PRO A 69 -3.67 19.58 -1.16
CA PRO A 69 -2.91 20.13 -2.29
C PRO A 69 -2.68 19.10 -3.41
N PHE A 70 -2.93 17.80 -3.13
CA PHE A 70 -2.78 16.69 -4.07
C PHE A 70 -4.08 15.88 -4.12
N PRO A 71 -5.05 16.25 -4.99
CA PRO A 71 -6.27 15.46 -5.19
C PRO A 71 -5.94 14.01 -5.56
N PHE A 72 -6.77 13.05 -5.14
CA PHE A 72 -6.48 11.61 -5.30
C PHE A 72 -6.18 11.19 -6.74
N GLY A 73 -6.88 11.77 -7.73
CA GLY A 73 -6.72 11.46 -9.16
C GLY A 73 -5.81 12.43 -9.93
N ALA A 74 -5.11 13.34 -9.25
CA ALA A 74 -4.18 14.24 -9.94
C ALA A 74 -2.94 13.47 -10.40
N GLN A 75 -2.57 13.61 -11.68
CA GLN A 75 -1.45 12.92 -12.31
C GLN A 75 -0.62 13.92 -13.14
N ASP A 76 0.41 14.50 -12.55
CA ASP A 76 1.20 15.55 -13.20
C ASP A 76 2.68 15.54 -12.74
N LEU A 77 3.57 15.26 -13.68
CA LEU A 77 5.03 15.25 -13.47
C LEU A 77 5.59 16.63 -13.09
N SER A 78 4.98 17.73 -13.57
CA SER A 78 5.43 19.09 -13.25
C SER A 78 5.26 19.40 -11.77
N VAL A 79 4.17 18.92 -11.15
CA VAL A 79 3.92 19.05 -9.71
C VAL A 79 4.95 18.24 -8.92
N TRP A 80 5.25 17.01 -9.36
CA TRP A 80 6.33 16.20 -8.80
C TRP A 80 7.67 16.93 -8.81
N ARG A 81 8.09 17.46 -9.97
CA ARG A 81 9.35 18.19 -10.12
C ARG A 81 9.39 19.51 -9.34
N THR A 82 8.24 20.17 -9.17
CA THR A 82 8.14 21.37 -8.34
C THR A 82 8.37 21.05 -6.87
N ARG A 83 7.84 19.92 -6.39
CA ARG A 83 7.88 19.53 -4.97
C ARG A 83 9.13 18.77 -4.58
N VAL A 84 9.70 17.99 -5.50
CA VAL A 84 10.92 17.20 -5.33
C VAL A 84 11.79 17.42 -6.58
N PRO A 85 12.59 18.50 -6.65
CA PRO A 85 13.31 18.89 -7.87
C PRO A 85 14.27 17.85 -8.45
N ARG A 86 14.75 16.91 -7.64
CA ARG A 86 15.64 15.81 -8.05
C ARG A 86 14.90 14.51 -8.41
N ILE A 87 13.58 14.55 -8.52
CA ILE A 87 12.81 13.38 -8.99
C ILE A 87 13.10 13.13 -10.48
N GLU A 88 13.54 11.93 -10.80
CA GLU A 88 13.83 11.49 -12.16
C GLU A 88 12.68 10.63 -12.67
N GLU A 89 12.27 10.85 -13.92
CA GLU A 89 11.47 9.85 -14.63
C GLU A 89 12.43 8.86 -15.28
N VAL A 90 12.21 7.57 -15.06
CA VAL A 90 13.12 6.51 -15.50
C VAL A 90 12.37 5.42 -16.27
N ASP A 91 13.11 4.77 -17.18
CA ASP A 91 12.64 3.62 -17.95
C ASP A 91 13.25 2.34 -17.38
N ILE A 92 12.39 1.38 -17.04
CA ILE A 92 12.76 0.10 -16.45
C ILE A 92 12.29 -1.01 -17.37
N ARG A 93 13.24 -1.80 -17.89
CA ARG A 93 12.92 -2.94 -18.75
C ARG A 93 12.45 -4.12 -17.91
N SER A 94 11.20 -4.53 -18.08
CA SER A 94 10.63 -5.70 -17.41
C SER A 94 11.48 -6.94 -17.68
N SER A 95 11.83 -7.68 -16.64
CA SER A 95 12.58 -8.91 -16.73
C SER A 95 11.76 -10.04 -17.36
N LEU A 96 10.43 -9.99 -17.22
CA LEU A 96 9.52 -11.05 -17.65
C LEU A 96 9.16 -10.99 -19.14
N ASP A 97 8.85 -9.81 -19.67
CA ASP A 97 8.37 -9.67 -21.05
C ASP A 97 9.09 -8.57 -21.86
N LYS A 98 10.12 -7.97 -21.28
CA LYS A 98 11.00 -6.98 -21.91
C LYS A 98 10.34 -5.65 -22.28
N THR A 99 9.09 -5.44 -21.92
CA THR A 99 8.41 -4.14 -22.07
C THR A 99 9.07 -3.08 -21.19
N ILE A 100 8.98 -1.82 -21.61
CA ILE A 100 9.47 -0.69 -20.81
C ILE A 100 8.35 -0.22 -19.88
N GLN A 101 8.65 -0.18 -18.58
CA GLN A 101 7.80 0.35 -17.53
C GLN A 101 8.40 1.66 -17.02
N LYS A 102 7.56 2.68 -16.87
CA LYS A 102 7.96 3.97 -16.31
C LYS A 102 8.01 3.91 -14.78
N ALA A 103 8.85 4.75 -14.19
CA ALA A 103 8.81 5.01 -12.75
C ALA A 103 9.29 6.43 -12.45
N LEU A 104 8.89 6.97 -11.31
CA LEU A 104 9.59 8.09 -10.69
C LEU A 104 10.62 7.57 -9.69
N PHE A 105 11.84 8.08 -9.76
CA PHE A 105 12.95 7.66 -8.90
C PHE A 105 13.61 8.87 -8.26
N TYR A 106 13.83 8.79 -6.95
CA TYR A 106 14.60 9.77 -6.18
C TYR A 106 15.68 9.04 -5.40
N THR A 107 16.89 9.60 -5.39
CA THR A 107 17.94 9.15 -4.49
C THR A 107 18.66 10.35 -3.87
N PRO A 108 18.91 10.35 -2.55
CA PRO A 108 19.70 11.38 -1.91
C PRO A 108 21.17 11.24 -2.34
N THR A 109 21.94 12.32 -2.17
CA THR A 109 23.38 12.33 -2.47
C THR A 109 24.18 11.50 -1.46
N GLY A 110 25.42 11.16 -1.82
CA GLY A 110 26.36 10.43 -0.96
C GLY A 110 26.30 8.90 -1.06
N ASP A 111 27.31 8.24 -0.48
CA ASP A 111 27.58 6.80 -0.68
C ASP A 111 27.19 5.90 0.49
N SER A 112 26.53 6.45 1.51
CA SER A 112 26.03 5.66 2.64
C SER A 112 24.85 4.78 2.21
N PRO A 113 24.71 3.55 2.76
CA PRO A 113 23.51 2.73 2.57
C PRO A 113 22.22 3.47 2.97
N LYS A 114 21.26 3.55 2.04
CA LYS A 114 19.99 4.27 2.23
C LYS A 114 18.81 3.29 2.32
N PRO A 115 17.79 3.54 3.16
CA PRO A 115 16.50 2.89 3.00
C PRO A 115 15.91 3.15 1.63
N LEU A 116 15.05 2.24 1.16
CA LEU A 116 14.24 2.43 -0.02
C LEU A 116 12.77 2.47 0.37
N LEU A 117 12.06 3.48 -0.13
CA LEU A 117 10.61 3.57 -0.06
C LEU A 117 10.01 3.29 -1.43
N VAL A 118 9.28 2.18 -1.55
CA VAL A 118 8.53 1.80 -2.75
C VAL A 118 7.09 2.25 -2.55
N VAL A 119 6.62 3.17 -3.38
CA VAL A 119 5.25 3.71 -3.30
C VAL A 119 4.51 3.28 -4.54
N LEU A 120 3.33 2.70 -4.41
CA LEU A 120 2.52 2.24 -5.54
C LEU A 120 1.33 3.18 -5.77
N HIS A 121 0.95 3.40 -7.04
CA HIS A 121 -0.21 4.24 -7.40
C HIS A 121 -1.53 3.51 -7.16
N SER A 122 -2.64 4.22 -7.03
CA SER A 122 -3.96 3.63 -6.82
C SER A 122 -4.58 3.04 -8.10
N TRP A 123 -5.75 2.40 -7.96
CA TRP A 123 -6.41 1.58 -8.98
C TRP A 123 -6.53 2.25 -10.36
N SER A 124 -7.01 3.49 -10.41
CA SER A 124 -7.33 4.17 -11.68
C SER A 124 -6.20 5.03 -12.23
N GLU A 125 -5.05 5.07 -11.54
CA GLU A 125 -3.96 6.02 -11.80
C GLU A 125 -2.71 5.30 -12.34
N ASN A 126 -1.66 6.08 -12.59
CA ASN A 126 -0.34 5.64 -13.03
C ASN A 126 0.77 6.22 -12.13
N TYR A 127 2.04 5.96 -12.45
CA TYR A 127 3.21 6.47 -11.73
C TYR A 127 3.34 8.01 -11.59
N LEU A 128 2.48 8.82 -12.22
CA LEU A 128 2.44 10.26 -12.07
C LEU A 128 1.49 10.74 -10.97
N GLN A 129 0.80 9.82 -10.27
CA GLN A 129 -0.18 10.15 -9.25
C GLN A 129 0.41 11.03 -8.12
N ASN A 130 -0.12 12.24 -7.97
CA ASN A 130 0.46 13.25 -7.07
C ASN A 130 0.26 12.93 -5.58
N ILE A 131 -0.66 12.03 -5.20
CA ILE A 131 -0.79 11.60 -3.79
C ILE A 131 0.46 10.85 -3.27
N GLY A 132 1.34 10.41 -4.18
CA GLY A 132 2.66 9.87 -3.83
C GLY A 132 3.68 10.94 -3.41
N ILE A 133 3.49 12.22 -3.76
CA ILE A 133 4.47 13.30 -3.54
C ILE A 133 4.89 13.43 -2.06
N PRO A 134 3.98 13.41 -1.07
CA PRO A 134 4.35 13.49 0.33
C PRO A 134 5.36 12.42 0.78
N TYR A 135 5.35 11.23 0.16
CA TYR A 135 6.32 10.17 0.46
C TYR A 135 7.70 10.46 -0.14
N ALA A 136 7.76 11.15 -1.28
CA ALA A 136 9.03 11.60 -1.84
C ALA A 136 9.61 12.78 -1.09
N ILE A 137 8.78 13.72 -0.61
CA ILE A 137 9.23 14.76 0.31
C ILE A 137 9.76 14.14 1.61
N PHE A 138 9.06 13.14 2.16
CA PHE A 138 9.53 12.38 3.32
C PHE A 138 10.88 11.72 3.03
N ALA A 139 11.01 11.05 1.89
CA ALA A 139 12.25 10.38 1.52
C ALA A 139 13.41 11.37 1.40
N GLU A 140 13.19 12.52 0.75
CA GLU A 140 14.19 13.57 0.62
C GLU A 140 14.63 14.13 1.98
N ARG A 141 13.68 14.46 2.85
CA ARG A 141 13.96 15.04 4.18
C ARG A 141 14.70 14.11 5.12
N ASN A 142 14.61 12.80 4.90
CA ASN A 142 15.17 11.79 5.80
C ASN A 142 16.36 11.04 5.19
N GLY A 143 16.78 11.39 3.97
CA GLY A 143 17.89 10.72 3.29
C GLY A 143 17.57 9.29 2.86
N TRP A 144 16.33 9.04 2.41
CA TRP A 144 15.90 7.75 1.87
C TRP A 144 15.80 7.84 0.35
N ALA A 145 16.06 6.73 -0.34
CA ALA A 145 15.68 6.61 -1.75
C ALA A 145 14.18 6.34 -1.86
N LEU A 146 13.59 6.74 -2.98
CA LEU A 146 12.20 6.43 -3.32
C LEU A 146 12.11 5.92 -4.76
N ILE A 147 11.24 4.94 -4.99
CA ILE A 147 10.78 4.57 -6.31
C ILE A 147 9.26 4.43 -6.36
N HIS A 148 8.65 4.98 -7.40
CA HIS A 148 7.22 4.96 -7.66
C HIS A 148 6.97 4.37 -9.05
N PRO A 149 6.87 3.03 -9.17
CA PRO A 149 6.74 2.35 -10.45
C PRO A 149 5.32 2.38 -11.01
N ASP A 150 5.21 2.38 -12.34
CA ASP A 150 3.94 2.29 -13.05
C ASP A 150 3.37 0.87 -13.01
N HIS A 151 4.20 -0.17 -12.96
CA HIS A 151 3.76 -1.56 -12.75
C HIS A 151 2.53 -1.98 -13.57
N ARG A 152 2.54 -1.65 -14.88
CA ARG A 152 1.48 -1.82 -15.89
C ARG A 152 0.39 -0.74 -15.91
N GLY A 153 0.48 0.30 -15.10
CA GLY A 153 -0.43 1.43 -15.09
C GLY A 153 -1.82 1.07 -14.53
N PRO A 154 -2.89 1.77 -14.97
CA PRO A 154 -4.22 1.61 -14.40
C PRO A 154 -4.74 0.16 -14.43
N TYR A 155 -5.49 -0.20 -13.39
CA TYR A 155 -5.92 -1.57 -13.05
C TYR A 155 -7.11 -2.05 -13.89
N ARG A 156 -6.97 -2.02 -15.22
CA ARG A 156 -8.06 -2.26 -16.18
C ARG A 156 -7.73 -3.23 -17.31
N LYS A 157 -6.59 -3.92 -17.21
CA LYS A 157 -6.11 -4.85 -18.24
C LYS A 157 -5.51 -6.11 -17.63
N PRO A 158 -5.45 -7.23 -18.37
CA PRO A 158 -4.97 -8.51 -17.85
C PRO A 158 -3.55 -8.47 -17.29
N GLU A 159 -2.67 -7.64 -17.86
CA GLU A 159 -1.28 -7.50 -17.40
C GLU A 159 -1.17 -6.70 -16.10
N ALA A 160 -2.17 -5.91 -15.71
CA ALA A 160 -2.18 -5.13 -14.46
C ALA A 160 -2.76 -5.95 -13.28
N VAL A 161 -3.20 -5.28 -12.21
CA VAL A 161 -4.02 -5.87 -11.12
C VAL A 161 -3.36 -7.10 -10.47
N ALA A 162 -2.17 -6.90 -9.89
CA ALA A 162 -1.40 -7.97 -9.24
C ALA A 162 -1.21 -9.24 -10.10
N SER A 163 -1.20 -9.12 -11.43
CA SER A 163 -0.72 -10.18 -12.32
C SER A 163 0.77 -10.46 -12.05
N GLU A 164 1.29 -11.59 -12.53
CA GLU A 164 2.74 -11.87 -12.40
C GLU A 164 3.59 -10.79 -13.10
N LEU A 165 3.12 -10.22 -14.21
CA LEU A 165 3.80 -9.13 -14.91
C LEU A 165 3.87 -7.86 -14.05
N SER A 166 2.73 -7.43 -13.50
CA SER A 166 2.64 -6.24 -12.65
C SER A 166 3.46 -6.40 -11.36
N LEU A 167 3.39 -7.57 -10.71
CA LEU A 167 4.22 -7.88 -9.53
C LEU A 167 5.71 -7.89 -9.88
N GLY A 168 6.08 -8.52 -11.00
CA GLY A 168 7.45 -8.54 -11.51
C GLY A 168 8.02 -7.15 -11.75
N ASP A 169 7.22 -6.24 -12.31
CA ASP A 169 7.65 -4.87 -12.56
C ASP A 169 7.93 -4.07 -11.27
N VAL A 170 7.21 -4.34 -10.18
CA VAL A 170 7.53 -3.76 -8.86
C VAL A 170 8.87 -4.29 -8.35
N LEU A 171 9.14 -5.59 -8.52
CA LEU A 171 10.41 -6.19 -8.13
C LEU A 171 11.58 -5.68 -9.01
N ASP A 172 11.37 -5.53 -10.31
CA ASP A 172 12.34 -4.92 -11.22
C ASP A 172 12.64 -3.47 -10.84
N ALA A 173 11.65 -2.72 -10.33
CA ALA A 173 11.86 -1.39 -9.80
C ALA A 173 12.73 -1.40 -8.53
N VAL A 174 12.52 -2.34 -7.61
CA VAL A 174 13.41 -2.52 -6.44
C VAL A 174 14.84 -2.81 -6.89
N GLU A 175 15.03 -3.69 -7.86
CA GLU A 175 16.36 -3.99 -8.40
C GLU A 175 16.97 -2.83 -9.17
N TYR A 176 16.17 -2.03 -9.88
CA TYR A 176 16.61 -0.78 -10.51
C TYR A 176 17.18 0.18 -9.45
N ALA A 177 16.44 0.41 -8.36
CA ALA A 177 16.88 1.28 -7.27
C ALA A 177 18.19 0.79 -6.63
N LYS A 178 18.33 -0.52 -6.41
CA LYS A 178 19.56 -1.14 -5.88
C LYS A 178 20.77 -1.00 -6.80
N LYS A 179 20.56 -0.94 -8.13
CA LYS A 179 21.65 -0.71 -9.10
C LYS A 179 22.07 0.76 -9.19
N ARG A 180 21.14 1.69 -8.94
CA ARG A 180 21.36 3.13 -9.08
C ARG A 180 21.83 3.79 -7.79
N ALA A 181 21.60 3.17 -6.64
CA ALA A 181 22.01 3.68 -5.34
C ALA A 181 22.42 2.54 -4.42
N ARG A 182 23.27 2.84 -3.43
CA ARG A 182 23.61 1.89 -2.36
C ARG A 182 22.41 1.72 -1.42
N ILE A 183 21.47 0.85 -1.78
CA ILE A 183 20.29 0.55 -0.97
C ILE A 183 20.64 -0.45 0.13
N ASP A 184 20.24 -0.13 1.35
CA ASP A 184 20.24 -1.07 2.45
C ASP A 184 19.08 -2.07 2.27
N SER A 185 19.42 -3.29 1.84
CA SER A 185 18.41 -4.31 1.53
C SER A 185 17.63 -4.78 2.76
N SER A 186 18.08 -4.47 3.99
CA SER A 186 17.31 -4.72 5.22
C SER A 186 16.28 -3.63 5.54
N ARG A 187 16.21 -2.56 4.73
CA ARG A 187 15.37 -1.38 4.94
C ARG A 187 14.63 -0.97 3.66
N ILE A 188 13.96 -1.93 3.02
CA ILE A 188 13.05 -1.70 1.89
C ILE A 188 11.61 -1.72 2.41
N TYR A 189 10.89 -0.61 2.24
CA TYR A 189 9.52 -0.44 2.71
C TYR A 189 8.57 -0.27 1.54
N LEU A 190 7.36 -0.80 1.66
CA LEU A 190 6.34 -0.76 0.63
C LEU A 190 5.10 0.01 1.10
N VAL A 191 4.53 0.83 0.23
CA VAL A 191 3.31 1.61 0.51
C VAL A 191 2.32 1.46 -0.65
N GLY A 192 1.05 1.21 -0.34
CA GLY A 192 -0.03 1.15 -1.32
C GLY A 192 -1.37 1.71 -0.82
N TYR A 193 -2.25 2.04 -1.76
CA TYR A 193 -3.60 2.59 -1.53
C TYR A 193 -4.63 1.87 -2.40
N SER A 194 -5.76 1.48 -1.82
CA SER A 194 -6.87 0.88 -2.58
C SER A 194 -6.40 -0.30 -3.44
N GLY A 195 -6.39 -0.17 -4.77
CA GLY A 195 -5.84 -1.16 -5.70
C GLY A 195 -4.39 -1.55 -5.44
N SER A 196 -3.50 -0.62 -5.13
CA SER A 196 -2.12 -1.01 -4.80
C SER A 196 -1.90 -1.39 -3.35
N ALA A 197 -2.85 -1.08 -2.46
CA ALA A 197 -2.85 -1.67 -1.12
C ALA A 197 -3.07 -3.19 -1.24
N MET A 198 -3.96 -3.64 -2.13
CA MET A 198 -4.07 -5.06 -2.52
C MET A 198 -2.75 -5.61 -3.04
N THR A 199 -2.15 -4.98 -4.06
CA THR A 199 -0.86 -5.42 -4.63
C THR A 199 0.25 -5.48 -3.57
N SER A 200 0.28 -4.53 -2.63
CA SER A 200 1.26 -4.52 -1.54
C SER A 200 1.12 -5.73 -0.61
N LEU A 201 -0.10 -6.16 -0.32
CA LEU A 201 -0.37 -7.34 0.50
C LEU A 201 -0.05 -8.64 -0.25
N VAL A 202 -0.30 -8.70 -1.57
CA VAL A 202 0.13 -9.82 -2.41
C VAL A 202 1.66 -9.93 -2.42
N LEU A 203 2.37 -8.82 -2.62
CA LEU A 203 3.83 -8.78 -2.58
C LEU A 203 4.39 -9.17 -1.20
N ALA A 204 3.73 -8.76 -0.11
CA ALA A 204 4.11 -9.16 1.24
C ALA A 204 4.00 -10.67 1.45
N GLY A 205 2.92 -11.28 0.95
CA GLY A 205 2.70 -12.74 1.04
C GLY A 205 3.60 -13.56 0.12
N LYS A 206 3.85 -13.09 -1.11
CA LYS A 206 4.68 -13.80 -2.09
C LYS A 206 6.19 -13.60 -1.90
N HIS A 207 6.61 -12.43 -1.43
CA HIS A 207 8.02 -12.07 -1.27
C HIS A 207 8.33 -11.49 0.13
N PRO A 208 8.01 -12.21 1.21
CA PRO A 208 8.15 -11.69 2.58
C PRO A 208 9.60 -11.34 2.96
N ASP A 209 10.61 -11.88 2.28
CA ASP A 209 12.02 -11.65 2.59
C ASP A 209 12.58 -10.33 2.03
N ILE A 210 11.80 -9.60 1.22
CA ILE A 210 12.20 -8.30 0.66
C ILE A 210 11.85 -7.15 1.60
N TRP A 211 10.72 -7.25 2.30
CA TRP A 211 10.06 -6.09 2.90
C TRP A 211 10.40 -5.95 4.39
N ALA A 212 11.06 -4.86 4.75
CA ALA A 212 11.28 -4.45 6.14
C ALA A 212 9.97 -4.01 6.82
N GLY A 213 8.99 -3.57 6.03
CA GLY A 213 7.63 -3.30 6.48
C GLY A 213 6.74 -2.80 5.33
N VAL A 214 5.42 -2.95 5.50
CA VAL A 214 4.41 -2.58 4.51
C VAL A 214 3.36 -1.68 5.15
N VAL A 215 2.97 -0.63 4.44
CA VAL A 215 1.85 0.25 4.80
C VAL A 215 0.77 0.12 3.73
N SER A 216 -0.39 -0.36 4.14
CA SER A 216 -1.50 -0.67 3.23
C SER A 216 -2.75 0.08 3.65
N TRP A 217 -3.13 1.08 2.85
CA TRP A 217 -4.29 1.94 3.10
C TRP A 217 -5.50 1.45 2.31
N VAL A 218 -6.61 1.20 3.02
CA VAL A 218 -7.90 0.73 2.49
C VAL A 218 -7.75 -0.43 1.48
N PRO A 219 -7.08 -1.53 1.85
CA PRO A 219 -6.79 -2.62 0.92
C PRO A 219 -8.06 -3.32 0.42
N ILE A 220 -8.04 -3.67 -0.86
CA ILE A 220 -8.93 -4.71 -1.41
C ILE A 220 -8.31 -6.07 -1.07
N TYR A 221 -9.02 -6.89 -0.32
CA TYR A 221 -8.53 -8.20 0.15
C TYR A 221 -8.85 -9.38 -0.78
N ASP A 222 -9.98 -9.29 -1.49
CA ASP A 222 -10.44 -10.33 -2.42
C ASP A 222 -11.19 -9.66 -3.58
N LEU A 223 -10.75 -9.95 -4.81
CA LEU A 223 -11.29 -9.33 -6.02
C LEU A 223 -12.68 -9.86 -6.40
N VAL A 224 -12.99 -11.12 -6.07
CA VAL A 224 -14.32 -11.68 -6.33
C VAL A 224 -15.34 -10.98 -5.44
N ASP A 225 -15.01 -10.87 -4.15
CA ASP A 225 -15.85 -10.17 -3.18
C ASP A 225 -16.03 -8.69 -3.54
N TRP A 226 -14.95 -8.01 -3.96
CA TRP A 226 -15.02 -6.60 -4.32
C TRP A 226 -15.80 -6.39 -5.62
N TYR A 227 -15.68 -7.29 -6.60
CA TYR A 227 -16.53 -7.27 -7.80
C TYR A 227 -18.01 -7.36 -7.44
N GLU A 228 -18.40 -8.29 -6.57
CA GLU A 228 -19.78 -8.45 -6.11
C GLU A 228 -20.28 -7.21 -5.35
N TRP A 229 -19.43 -6.65 -4.47
CA TRP A 229 -19.74 -5.40 -3.76
C TRP A 229 -20.04 -4.27 -4.75
N MET A 230 -19.13 -4.03 -5.69
CA MET A 230 -19.26 -2.96 -6.67
C MET A 230 -20.50 -3.12 -7.55
N GLN A 231 -20.78 -4.34 -8.02
CA GLN A 231 -22.00 -4.65 -8.77
C GLN A 231 -23.28 -4.35 -7.97
N LYS A 232 -23.24 -4.55 -6.65
CA LYS A 232 -24.41 -4.36 -5.79
C LYS A 232 -24.62 -2.91 -5.37
N THR A 233 -23.55 -2.19 -5.03
CA THR A 233 -23.65 -0.89 -4.37
C THR A 233 -23.37 0.29 -5.28
N SER A 234 -22.64 0.09 -6.37
CA SER A 234 -22.30 1.15 -7.32
C SER A 234 -22.09 0.58 -8.74
N PRO A 235 -23.09 -0.11 -9.33
CA PRO A 235 -22.98 -0.73 -10.66
C PRO A 235 -22.69 0.27 -11.79
N GLU A 236 -22.97 1.55 -11.57
CA GLU A 236 -22.65 2.64 -12.49
C GLU A 236 -21.15 2.98 -12.54
N ARG A 237 -20.36 2.54 -11.56
CA ARG A 237 -18.92 2.76 -11.52
C ARG A 237 -18.17 1.72 -12.35
N HIS A 238 -17.04 2.13 -12.92
CA HIS A 238 -16.21 1.33 -13.82
C HIS A 238 -15.53 0.12 -13.17
N TYR A 239 -15.35 0.10 -11.84
CA TYR A 239 -14.51 -0.88 -11.15
C TYR A 239 -14.91 -2.35 -11.38
N ALA A 240 -16.21 -2.68 -11.35
CA ALA A 240 -16.64 -4.07 -11.62
C ALA A 240 -16.27 -4.51 -13.05
N GLY A 241 -16.44 -3.61 -14.02
CA GLY A 241 -16.03 -3.85 -15.41
C GLY A 241 -14.52 -4.01 -15.56
N GLU A 242 -13.73 -3.22 -14.85
CA GLU A 242 -12.26 -3.29 -14.87
C GLU A 242 -11.72 -4.57 -14.21
N ILE A 243 -12.32 -5.00 -13.10
CA ILE A 243 -11.98 -6.30 -12.49
C ILE A 243 -12.26 -7.43 -13.49
N ALA A 244 -13.43 -7.40 -14.13
CA ALA A 244 -13.78 -8.41 -15.12
C ALA A 244 -12.81 -8.39 -16.32
N ALA A 245 -12.46 -7.20 -16.82
CA ALA A 245 -11.49 -7.06 -17.90
C ALA A 245 -10.10 -7.61 -17.50
N ALA A 246 -9.64 -7.30 -16.29
CA ALA A 246 -8.35 -7.78 -15.78
C ALA A 246 -8.32 -9.30 -15.55
N CYS A 247 -9.42 -9.89 -15.09
CA CYS A 247 -9.53 -11.33 -14.85
C CYS A 247 -9.98 -12.12 -16.09
N GLY A 248 -10.17 -11.48 -17.25
CA GLY A 248 -10.55 -12.15 -18.50
C GLY A 248 -12.03 -12.56 -18.57
N GLY A 249 -12.91 -11.96 -17.78
CA GLY A 249 -14.35 -12.20 -17.79
C GLY A 249 -15.00 -11.92 -16.44
N ARG A 250 -16.31 -12.20 -16.33
CA ARG A 250 -17.05 -12.04 -15.07
C ARG A 250 -16.62 -13.13 -14.06
N PRO A 251 -16.20 -12.77 -12.83
CA PRO A 251 -15.76 -13.73 -11.83
C PRO A 251 -16.95 -14.37 -11.10
N VAL A 252 -17.76 -15.14 -11.83
CA VAL A 252 -18.87 -15.93 -11.28
C VAL A 252 -18.40 -17.32 -10.83
N PRO A 253 -19.10 -17.99 -9.89
CA PRO A 253 -18.69 -19.29 -9.35
C PRO A 253 -18.34 -20.31 -10.43
N GLY A 254 -17.13 -20.88 -10.35
CA GLY A 254 -16.60 -21.90 -11.26
C GLY A 254 -15.96 -21.35 -12.54
N SER A 255 -16.03 -20.05 -12.81
CA SER A 255 -15.49 -19.46 -14.04
C SER A 255 -13.95 -19.37 -14.01
N PRO A 256 -13.28 -19.37 -15.18
CA PRO A 256 -11.84 -19.07 -15.24
C PRO A 256 -11.50 -17.69 -14.64
N ALA A 257 -12.38 -16.70 -14.81
CA ALA A 257 -12.18 -15.36 -14.27
C ALA A 257 -12.27 -15.32 -12.74
N GLU A 258 -13.11 -16.14 -12.10
CA GLU A 258 -13.13 -16.28 -10.65
C GLU A 258 -11.76 -16.78 -10.15
N LYS A 259 -11.24 -17.85 -10.77
CA LYS A 259 -9.94 -18.42 -10.42
C LYS A 259 -8.83 -17.39 -10.59
N GLU A 260 -8.84 -16.62 -11.68
CA GLU A 260 -7.84 -15.59 -11.95
C GLU A 260 -7.93 -14.42 -10.97
N CYS A 261 -9.13 -13.95 -10.63
CA CYS A 261 -9.34 -12.93 -9.61
C CYS A 261 -8.86 -13.40 -8.23
N ARG A 262 -9.17 -14.64 -7.83
CA ARG A 262 -8.64 -15.21 -6.58
C ARG A 262 -7.12 -15.30 -6.62
N ARG A 263 -6.52 -15.77 -7.72
CA ARG A 263 -5.06 -15.84 -7.90
C ARG A 263 -4.36 -14.49 -7.75
N ARG A 264 -5.05 -13.37 -7.98
CA ARG A 264 -4.54 -11.99 -7.82
C ARG A 264 -4.86 -11.37 -6.46
N SER A 265 -5.60 -12.08 -5.60
CA SER A 265 -6.11 -11.57 -4.34
C SER A 265 -5.16 -11.84 -3.16
N PRO A 266 -5.02 -10.89 -2.22
CA PRO A 266 -4.32 -11.10 -0.95
C PRO A 266 -4.78 -12.33 -0.17
N SER A 267 -6.07 -12.67 -0.25
CA SER A 267 -6.67 -13.85 0.41
C SER A 267 -5.96 -15.18 0.13
N GLN A 268 -5.17 -15.27 -0.93
CA GLN A 268 -4.41 -16.49 -1.27
C GLN A 268 -3.02 -16.56 -0.65
N TYR A 269 -2.42 -15.41 -0.29
CA TYR A 269 -0.98 -15.34 0.00
C TYR A 269 -0.65 -14.64 1.30
N LEU A 270 -1.50 -13.77 1.81
CA LEU A 270 -1.14 -12.83 2.88
C LEU A 270 -0.74 -13.54 4.17
N SER A 271 -1.34 -14.70 4.48
CA SER A 271 -0.96 -15.53 5.62
C SER A 271 0.53 -15.91 5.63
N ASN A 272 1.21 -15.98 4.48
CA ASN A 272 2.65 -16.23 4.38
C ASN A 272 3.50 -15.08 4.95
N ALA A 273 2.96 -13.87 5.08
CA ALA A 273 3.64 -12.72 5.67
C ALA A 273 3.56 -12.70 7.20
N ARG A 274 2.70 -13.53 7.80
CA ARG A 274 2.47 -13.61 9.25
C ARG A 274 3.77 -13.89 10.01
N GLY A 275 4.09 -13.03 10.98
CA GLY A 275 5.31 -13.14 11.78
C GLY A 275 6.61 -12.77 11.05
N ARG A 276 6.56 -12.56 9.72
CA ARG A 276 7.74 -12.29 8.88
C ARG A 276 7.85 -10.82 8.49
N VAL A 277 6.73 -10.19 8.14
CA VAL A 277 6.69 -8.80 7.68
C VAL A 277 5.83 -7.96 8.63
N PRO A 278 6.35 -6.86 9.20
CA PRO A 278 5.52 -5.87 9.90
C PRO A 278 4.59 -5.17 8.90
N ILE A 279 3.28 -5.25 9.11
CA ILE A 279 2.28 -4.64 8.22
C ILE A 279 1.39 -3.70 9.02
N TYR A 280 1.26 -2.47 8.51
CA TYR A 280 0.32 -1.48 8.99
C TYR A 280 -0.90 -1.45 8.07
N LEU A 281 -2.09 -1.61 8.66
CA LEU A 281 -3.38 -1.55 7.96
C LEU A 281 -4.16 -0.31 8.41
N GLY A 282 -4.41 0.59 7.45
CA GLY A 282 -5.30 1.72 7.63
C GLY A 282 -6.64 1.46 6.94
N LEU A 283 -7.75 1.75 7.60
CA LEU A 283 -9.08 1.70 6.99
C LEU A 283 -10.00 2.81 7.52
N GLY A 284 -11.01 3.17 6.72
CA GLY A 284 -12.10 4.03 7.14
C GLY A 284 -13.38 3.20 7.35
N ILE A 285 -14.01 3.29 8.51
CA ILE A 285 -15.26 2.54 8.78
C ILE A 285 -16.41 2.95 7.85
N TRP A 286 -16.36 4.18 7.33
CA TRP A 286 -17.32 4.74 6.37
C TRP A 286 -16.85 4.64 4.91
N ASP A 287 -15.83 3.85 4.62
CA ASP A 287 -15.46 3.58 3.22
C ASP A 287 -16.58 2.78 2.54
N HIS A 288 -17.18 3.39 1.52
CA HIS A 288 -18.23 2.81 0.70
C HIS A 288 -17.70 2.24 -0.62
N LEU A 289 -16.45 2.56 -0.98
CA LEU A 289 -15.79 2.06 -2.17
C LEU A 289 -15.13 0.71 -1.90
N VAL A 290 -14.34 0.62 -0.83
CA VAL A 290 -13.75 -0.63 -0.35
C VAL A 290 -14.28 -0.90 1.06
N PRO A 291 -15.16 -1.90 1.25
CA PRO A 291 -15.70 -2.20 2.56
C PRO A 291 -14.62 -2.42 3.63
N PRO A 292 -14.84 -1.94 4.88
CA PRO A 292 -13.92 -2.14 6.00
C PRO A 292 -13.50 -3.59 6.19
N ASN A 293 -14.40 -4.55 5.95
CA ASN A 293 -14.10 -5.98 6.08
C ASN A 293 -12.90 -6.46 5.25
N HIS A 294 -12.51 -5.80 4.17
CA HIS A 294 -11.35 -6.23 3.40
C HIS A 294 -10.08 -6.03 4.23
N ALA A 295 -9.93 -4.86 4.87
CA ALA A 295 -8.81 -4.60 5.76
C ALA A 295 -8.84 -5.49 7.02
N LEU A 296 -10.03 -5.76 7.57
CA LEU A 296 -10.17 -6.58 8.77
C LEU A 296 -9.91 -8.08 8.52
N ARG A 297 -10.29 -8.59 7.35
CA ARG A 297 -9.93 -9.95 6.93
C ARG A 297 -8.43 -10.07 6.65
N ALA A 298 -7.83 -9.05 6.03
CA ALA A 298 -6.38 -8.96 5.92
C ALA A 298 -5.69 -8.97 7.30
N PHE A 299 -6.26 -8.28 8.30
CA PHE A 299 -5.77 -8.33 9.67
C PHE A 299 -5.86 -9.76 10.24
N ASN A 300 -6.98 -10.48 10.07
CA ASN A 300 -7.13 -11.86 10.57
C ASN A 300 -6.09 -12.84 9.98
N ASP A 301 -5.69 -12.60 8.73
CA ASP A 301 -4.63 -13.34 8.04
C ASP A 301 -3.24 -13.09 8.62
N LEU A 302 -3.05 -12.00 9.35
CA LEU A 302 -1.80 -11.63 10.00
C LEU A 302 -1.84 -11.83 11.53
N ALA A 303 -3.02 -11.81 12.12
CA ALA A 303 -3.23 -11.92 13.56
C ALA A 303 -3.03 -13.36 14.07
N SER A 304 -2.57 -13.48 15.31
CA SER A 304 -2.58 -14.75 16.05
C SER A 304 -4.03 -15.27 16.18
N PRO A 305 -4.28 -16.59 16.25
CA PRO A 305 -5.65 -17.12 16.28
C PRO A 305 -6.57 -16.49 17.33
N ASN A 306 -6.04 -16.14 18.51
CA ASN A 306 -6.76 -15.51 19.62
C ASN A 306 -6.99 -14.00 19.45
N GLU A 307 -6.32 -13.36 18.50
CA GLU A 307 -6.45 -11.92 18.20
C GLU A 307 -7.34 -11.68 16.98
N ARG A 308 -7.76 -12.74 16.27
CA ARG A 308 -8.63 -12.63 15.10
C ARG A 308 -10.00 -12.09 15.49
N ILE A 309 -10.51 -11.19 14.67
CA ILE A 309 -11.85 -10.64 14.78
C ILE A 309 -12.84 -11.70 14.27
N PRO A 310 -13.83 -12.12 15.07
CA PRO A 310 -14.83 -13.09 14.65
C PRO A 310 -15.64 -12.62 13.44
N GLU A 311 -15.96 -13.55 12.53
CA GLU A 311 -16.77 -13.29 11.33
C GLU A 311 -18.11 -12.61 11.62
N GLY A 312 -18.75 -12.91 12.76
CA GLY A 312 -19.97 -12.24 13.20
C GLY A 312 -19.78 -10.73 13.42
N GLN A 313 -18.66 -10.35 14.04
CA GLN A 313 -18.31 -8.94 14.29
C GLN A 313 -17.95 -8.20 13.01
N LEU A 314 -17.27 -8.86 12.07
CA LEU A 314 -16.98 -8.30 10.75
C LEU A 314 -18.28 -7.93 10.00
N ARG A 315 -19.23 -8.88 9.96
CA ARG A 315 -20.54 -8.66 9.34
C ARG A 315 -21.34 -7.57 10.05
N GLU A 316 -21.30 -7.53 11.38
CA GLU A 316 -21.97 -6.48 12.15
C GLU A 316 -21.37 -5.10 11.85
N LEU A 317 -20.05 -4.99 11.77
CA LEU A 317 -19.36 -3.74 11.43
C LEU A 317 -19.74 -3.27 10.02
N ASP A 318 -19.76 -4.13 9.01
CA ASP A 318 -20.16 -3.74 7.65
C ASP A 318 -21.61 -3.23 7.58
N ARG A 319 -22.50 -3.84 8.38
CA ARG A 319 -23.92 -3.48 8.44
C ARG A 319 -24.15 -2.18 9.21
N THR A 320 -23.49 -2.02 10.37
CA THR A 320 -23.78 -0.94 11.32
C THR A 320 -22.84 0.25 11.20
N ARG A 321 -21.67 0.05 10.58
CA ARG A 321 -20.58 1.03 10.49
C ARG A 321 -20.12 1.52 11.86
N ARG A 322 -20.12 0.61 12.84
CA ARG A 322 -19.66 0.84 14.20
C ARG A 322 -18.63 -0.20 14.59
N VAL A 323 -17.66 0.23 15.39
CA VAL A 323 -16.71 -0.67 16.04
C VAL A 323 -17.49 -1.44 17.12
N PRO A 324 -17.52 -2.79 17.07
CA PRO A 324 -18.09 -3.58 18.16
C PRO A 324 -17.42 -3.23 19.50
N PRO A 325 -18.17 -3.23 20.61
CA PRO A 325 -17.69 -2.78 21.92
C PRO A 325 -16.49 -3.57 22.44
#